data_AF-A0A093JNL7-F1
#
_entry.id   AF-A0A093JNL7-F1
#
_cell.length_a   1.000
_cell.length_b   1.000
_cell.length_c   1.000
_cell.angle_alpha   90.00
_cell.angle_beta   90.00
_cell.angle_gamma   90.00
#
_symmetry.space_group_name_H-M   'P 1'
#
loop_
_entity.id
_entity.type
_entity.pdbx_description
1 polymer ?
#
loop_
_entity_poly.entity_id
_entity_poly.type
_entity_poly.pdbx_seq_one_letter_code
_entity_poly.pdbx_strand_id
1 'polypeptide(L)'
;LVPNQPIDLILEQGIWDMCREQQSNHDRLCGQADELGYFEQVPVRVARGLMPTSLVLTLLGLVVAALGVRCWQKEPRHLWALPAPAGSTLVVGYSLVLSYLGSCLEILGGLALALSFHHCCKE
;
A
#
# COMPACT_ATOMS: atom_id res chain seq x y z
N LEU A 1 -27.43 -20.63 15.00
CA LEU A 1 -27.86 -21.48 13.87
C LEU A 1 -28.98 -20.75 13.15
N VAL A 2 -28.81 -20.48 11.86
CA VAL A 2 -29.93 -20.03 11.00
C VAL A 2 -30.86 -21.23 10.79
N PRO A 3 -32.16 -21.14 11.09
CA PRO A 3 -33.08 -22.24 10.83
C PRO A 3 -33.23 -22.45 9.31
N ASN A 4 -33.26 -23.71 8.83
CA ASN A 4 -33.38 -24.15 7.43
C ASN A 4 -32.11 -24.18 6.53
N GLN A 5 -30.90 -24.38 7.07
CA GLN A 5 -29.77 -24.77 6.21
C GLN A 5 -29.30 -26.21 6.46
N PRO A 6 -28.94 -26.97 5.39
CA PRO A 6 -28.35 -28.29 5.55
C PRO A 6 -27.03 -28.17 6.32
N ILE A 7 -26.74 -29.19 7.14
CA ILE A 7 -25.60 -29.24 8.08
C ILE A 7 -24.23 -29.18 7.38
N ASP A 8 -24.21 -29.38 6.06
CA ASP A 8 -23.00 -29.54 5.25
C ASP A 8 -22.62 -28.25 4.50
N LEU A 9 -23.15 -27.12 4.96
CA LEU A 9 -22.98 -25.84 4.33
C LEU A 9 -21.78 -25.07 4.86
N ILE A 10 -20.83 -24.76 3.97
CA ILE A 10 -19.68 -23.94 4.28
C ILE A 10 -19.87 -22.58 3.60
N LEU A 11 -19.76 -21.52 4.39
CA LEU A 11 -19.88 -20.15 3.91
C LEU A 11 -18.50 -19.50 3.90
N GLU A 12 -17.97 -19.28 2.71
CA GLU A 12 -16.71 -18.60 2.45
C GLU A 12 -16.94 -17.08 2.38
N GLN A 13 -16.32 -16.34 3.29
CA GLN A 13 -16.45 -14.88 3.41
C GLN A 13 -15.33 -14.19 2.62
N GLY A 14 -15.67 -13.65 1.44
CA GLY A 14 -14.77 -12.80 0.68
C GLY A 14 -15.01 -11.31 0.93
N ILE A 15 -14.00 -10.50 0.65
CA ILE A 15 -14.08 -9.04 0.76
C ILE A 15 -14.98 -8.40 -0.32
N TRP A 16 -15.10 -9.06 -1.49
CA TRP A 16 -15.90 -8.59 -2.62
C TRP A 16 -17.14 -9.44 -2.93
N ASP A 17 -17.14 -10.70 -2.49
CA ASP A 17 -18.20 -11.66 -2.80
C ASP A 17 -18.28 -12.73 -1.71
N MET A 18 -19.44 -13.36 -1.56
CA MET A 18 -19.67 -14.45 -0.60
C MET A 18 -20.04 -15.71 -1.35
N CYS A 19 -19.38 -16.82 -1.03
CA CYS A 19 -19.66 -18.10 -1.68
C CYS A 19 -20.14 -19.13 -0.65
N ARG A 20 -21.19 -19.85 -1.02
CA ARG A 20 -21.68 -21.01 -0.28
C ARG A 20 -21.21 -22.26 -1.04
N GLU A 21 -20.55 -23.16 -0.34
CA GLU A 21 -20.22 -24.49 -0.85
C GLU A 21 -20.99 -25.57 -0.07
N GLN A 22 -21.55 -26.52 -0.81
CA GLN A 22 -22.14 -27.73 -0.23
C GLN A 22 -21.10 -28.86 -0.24
N GLN A 23 -20.62 -29.25 0.95
CA GLN A 23 -19.58 -30.27 1.12
C GLN A 23 -19.94 -31.59 0.42
N SER A 24 -21.22 -31.95 0.38
CA SER A 24 -21.67 -33.22 -0.19
C SER A 24 -21.74 -33.26 -1.73
N ASN A 25 -21.86 -32.10 -2.40
CA ASN A 25 -22.08 -32.03 -3.86
C ASN A 25 -21.02 -31.16 -4.59
N HIS A 26 -20.09 -30.52 -3.86
CA HIS A 26 -19.15 -29.52 -4.42
C HIS A 26 -19.85 -28.44 -5.25
N ASP A 27 -21.10 -28.12 -4.90
CA ASP A 27 -21.87 -27.11 -5.60
C ASP A 27 -21.53 -25.73 -5.01
N ARG A 28 -20.86 -24.90 -5.80
CA ARG A 28 -20.35 -23.58 -5.39
C ARG A 28 -21.22 -22.48 -5.97
N LEU A 29 -21.96 -21.81 -5.10
CA LEU A 29 -22.83 -20.69 -5.44
C LEU A 29 -22.27 -19.40 -4.84
N CYS A 30 -21.86 -18.46 -5.70
CA CYS A 30 -21.35 -17.14 -5.32
C CYS A 30 -22.34 -16.03 -5.73
N GLY A 31 -22.19 -14.81 -5.19
CA GLY A 31 -23.10 -13.69 -5.46
C GLY A 31 -24.35 -13.67 -4.55
N GLN A 32 -24.26 -14.30 -3.38
CA GLN A 32 -25.38 -14.38 -2.44
C GLN A 32 -25.72 -13.01 -1.81
N ALA A 33 -27.00 -12.71 -1.66
CA ALA A 33 -27.46 -11.49 -0.98
C ALA A 33 -27.07 -11.49 0.50
N ASP A 34 -26.60 -10.33 1.00
CA ASP A 34 -26.15 -10.14 2.37
C ASP A 34 -27.31 -9.88 3.33
N GLU A 35 -27.94 -10.95 3.80
CA GLU A 35 -29.03 -10.93 4.79
C GLU A 35 -28.54 -10.60 6.20
N LEU A 36 -27.24 -10.76 6.49
CA LEU A 36 -26.64 -10.62 7.83
C LEU A 36 -25.87 -9.30 8.00
N GLY A 37 -25.80 -8.46 6.96
CA GLY A 37 -25.14 -7.17 6.97
C GLY A 37 -23.62 -7.26 7.19
N TYR A 38 -22.98 -8.34 6.75
CA TYR A 38 -21.53 -8.53 6.85
C TYR A 38 -20.76 -7.41 6.13
N PHE A 39 -21.23 -6.95 4.96
CA PHE A 39 -20.56 -5.90 4.18
C PHE A 39 -20.74 -4.49 4.77
N GLU A 40 -21.76 -4.30 5.61
CA GLU A 40 -22.04 -3.04 6.29
C GLU A 40 -21.14 -2.84 7.52
N GLN A 41 -20.49 -3.90 8.00
CA GLN A 41 -19.58 -3.82 9.14
C GLN A 41 -18.37 -2.93 8.82
N VAL A 42 -18.06 -2.02 9.73
CA VAL A 42 -16.95 -1.06 9.65
C VAL A 42 -15.63 -1.67 9.13
N PRO A 43 -15.13 -2.82 9.63
CA PRO A 43 -13.86 -3.37 9.18
C PRO A 43 -13.86 -3.77 7.68
N VAL A 44 -14.95 -4.37 7.19
CA VAL A 44 -15.07 -4.80 5.78
C VAL A 44 -15.18 -3.58 4.87
N ARG A 45 -16.00 -2.59 5.27
CA ARG A 45 -16.14 -1.32 4.53
C ARG A 45 -14.82 -0.57 4.39
N VAL A 46 -14.06 -0.47 5.49
CA VAL A 46 -12.75 0.20 5.48
C VAL A 46 -11.77 -0.56 4.59
N ALA A 47 -11.65 -1.88 4.73
CA ALA A 47 -10.74 -2.67 3.90
C ALA A 47 -11.07 -2.58 2.40
N ARG A 48 -12.36 -2.57 2.05
CA ARG A 48 -12.85 -2.43 0.67
C ARG A 48 -12.50 -1.07 0.05
N GLY A 49 -12.48 0.00 0.86
CA GLY A 49 -12.01 1.33 0.45
C GLY A 49 -10.48 1.45 0.40
N LEU A 50 -9.75 0.77 1.28
CA LEU A 50 -8.29 0.85 1.38
C LEU A 50 -7.57 0.20 0.17
N MET A 51 -8.13 -0.85 -0.43
CA MET A 51 -7.54 -1.47 -1.62
C MET A 51 -7.40 -0.51 -2.82
N PRO A 52 -8.47 0.11 -3.35
CA PRO A 52 -8.35 1.01 -4.50
C PRO A 52 -7.61 2.31 -4.14
N THR A 53 -7.77 2.82 -2.92
CA THR A 53 -7.12 4.08 -2.51
C THR A 53 -5.61 3.93 -2.41
N SER A 54 -5.09 2.85 -1.83
CA SER A 54 -3.65 2.58 -1.79
C SER A 54 -3.05 2.41 -3.19
N LEU A 55 -3.78 1.77 -4.11
CA LEU A 55 -3.38 1.66 -5.52
C LEU A 55 -3.25 3.04 -6.16
N VAL A 56 -4.26 3.91 -6.01
CA VAL A 56 -4.26 5.27 -6.55
C VAL A 56 -3.13 6.11 -5.96
N LEU A 57 -2.92 6.05 -4.64
CA LEU A 57 -1.81 6.76 -3.97
C LEU A 57 -0.45 6.29 -4.50
N THR A 58 -0.27 4.98 -4.71
CA THR A 58 0.96 4.42 -5.26
C THR A 58 1.20 4.90 -6.69
N LEU A 59 0.17 4.89 -7.54
CA LEU A 59 0.26 5.37 -8.92
C LEU A 59 0.57 6.87 -8.97
N LEU A 60 -0.08 7.68 -8.12
CA LEU A 60 0.18 9.11 -8.03
C LEU A 60 1.63 9.37 -7.58
N GLY A 61 2.10 8.66 -6.56
CA GLY A 61 3.49 8.74 -6.10
C GLY A 61 4.49 8.38 -7.19
N LEU A 62 4.20 7.35 -7.98
CA LEU A 62 5.06 6.90 -9.09
C LEU A 62 5.08 7.91 -10.26
N VAL A 63 3.94 8.51 -10.59
CA VAL A 63 3.86 9.59 -11.59
C VAL A 63 4.64 10.81 -11.14
N VAL A 64 4.45 11.24 -9.88
CA VAL A 64 5.19 12.36 -9.30
C VAL A 64 6.70 12.09 -9.29
N ALA A 65 7.12 10.89 -8.89
CA ALA A 65 8.52 10.50 -8.93
C ALA A 65 9.08 10.52 -10.36
N ALA A 66 8.35 9.98 -11.34
CA ALA A 66 8.77 9.96 -12.73
C ALA A 66 8.90 11.38 -13.33
N LEU A 67 7.96 12.28 -13.01
CA LEU A 67 8.03 13.68 -13.41
C LEU A 67 9.20 14.41 -12.73
N GLY A 68 9.41 14.19 -11.43
CA GLY A 68 10.54 14.74 -10.69
C GLY A 68 11.89 14.35 -11.29
N VAL A 69 12.08 13.08 -11.66
CA VAL A 69 13.32 12.59 -12.31
C VAL A 69 13.49 13.21 -13.71
N ARG A 70 12.40 13.46 -14.45
CA ARG A 70 12.46 14.13 -15.76
C ARG A 70 12.79 15.61 -15.66
N CYS A 71 12.30 16.30 -14.63
CA CYS A 71 12.66 17.69 -14.35
C CYS A 71 14.11 17.84 -13.87
N TRP A 72 14.66 16.84 -13.17
CA TRP A 72 16.05 16.83 -12.69
C TRP A 72 17.10 16.66 -13.81
N GLN A 73 16.74 15.99 -14.91
CA GLN A 73 17.64 15.74 -16.04
C GLN A 73 17.85 16.98 -16.93
N LYS A 74 18.07 18.17 -16.34
CA LYS A 74 18.54 19.33 -17.08
C LYS A 74 20.07 19.51 -17.05
N GLU A 75 20.78 19.10 -15.99
CA GLU A 75 22.26 18.97 -15.95
C GLU A 75 22.77 18.41 -14.60
N PRO A 76 23.41 17.21 -14.53
CA PRO A 76 24.24 16.88 -13.37
C PRO A 76 25.57 16.26 -13.81
N ARG A 77 26.55 17.10 -14.09
CA ARG A 77 27.97 16.70 -13.98
C ARG A 77 28.45 17.18 -12.60
N HIS A 78 29.32 16.41 -11.94
CA HIS A 78 30.22 16.82 -10.83
C HIS A 78 29.83 16.61 -9.34
N LEU A 79 29.16 15.54 -8.91
CA LEU A 79 29.13 15.21 -7.46
C LEU A 79 29.61 13.79 -7.14
N TRP A 80 30.93 13.63 -7.02
CA TRP A 80 31.59 12.50 -6.38
C TRP A 80 32.61 13.03 -5.38
N ALA A 81 32.31 12.98 -4.06
CA ALA A 81 33.26 12.77 -2.95
C ALA A 81 32.65 13.22 -1.60
N LEU A 82 32.38 12.28 -0.69
CA LEU A 82 32.37 12.58 0.75
C LEU A 82 32.95 11.40 1.55
N PRO A 83 33.86 11.64 2.52
CA PRO A 83 34.44 10.60 3.38
C PRO A 83 33.68 10.46 4.71
N ALA A 84 33.69 9.25 5.30
CA ALA A 84 33.11 8.96 6.61
C ALA A 84 34.16 8.38 7.59
N PRO A 85 34.28 8.89 8.83
CA PRO A 85 35.14 8.32 9.87
C PRO A 85 34.42 7.31 10.79
N ALA A 86 35.18 6.32 11.28
CA ALA A 86 34.69 5.16 12.07
C ALA A 86 35.00 5.29 13.57
N GLY A 87 34.10 4.78 14.43
CA GLY A 87 34.42 4.46 15.83
C GLY A 87 33.30 4.62 16.86
N SER A 88 32.40 3.64 16.99
CA SER A 88 31.72 3.27 18.26
C SER A 88 30.76 2.10 18.04
N THR A 89 30.87 1.05 18.86
CA THR A 89 30.03 -0.15 18.78
C THR A 89 28.86 -0.07 19.75
N LEU A 90 27.76 0.53 19.28
CA LEU A 90 26.42 0.17 19.75
C LEU A 90 25.82 -0.74 18.67
N VAL A 91 25.42 -1.96 19.03
CA VAL A 91 24.82 -2.90 18.07
C VAL A 91 23.39 -2.42 17.78
N VAL A 92 23.28 -1.49 16.85
CA VAL A 92 22.01 -1.04 16.30
C VAL A 92 21.50 -2.16 15.38
N GLY A 93 20.29 -2.66 15.67
CA GLY A 93 19.68 -3.68 14.81
C GLY A 93 19.56 -3.18 13.38
N TYR A 94 19.85 -4.05 12.40
CA TYR A 94 19.84 -3.70 10.98
C TYR A 94 18.50 -3.09 10.55
N SER A 95 17.38 -3.53 11.13
CA SER A 95 16.05 -2.95 10.91
C SER A 95 15.98 -1.48 11.29
N LEU A 96 16.68 -1.04 12.33
CA LEU A 96 16.67 0.35 12.81
C LEU A 96 17.53 1.25 11.89
N VAL A 97 18.64 0.71 11.37
CA VAL A 97 19.46 1.38 10.35
C VAL A 97 18.70 1.49 9.03
N LEU A 98 18.03 0.42 8.60
CA LEU A 98 17.20 0.43 7.39
C LEU A 98 16.01 1.40 7.52
N SER A 99 15.33 1.40 8.67
CA SER A 99 14.23 2.36 8.91
C SER A 99 14.73 3.80 8.92
N TYR A 100 15.89 4.07 9.51
CA TYR A 100 16.49 5.41 9.49
C TYR A 100 16.89 5.83 8.07
N LEU A 101 17.56 4.95 7.32
CA LEU A 101 17.91 5.20 5.92
C LEU A 101 16.67 5.39 5.04
N GLY A 102 15.64 4.56 5.22
CA GLY A 102 14.37 4.67 4.51
C GLY A 102 13.65 5.98 4.81
N SER A 103 13.55 6.36 6.09
CA SER A 103 12.96 7.64 6.50
C SER A 103 13.75 8.84 5.97
N CYS A 104 15.09 8.80 6.03
CA CYS A 104 15.93 9.82 5.42
C CYS A 104 15.68 9.93 3.90
N LEU A 105 15.59 8.81 3.19
CA LEU A 105 15.31 8.81 1.75
C LEU A 105 13.90 9.33 1.43
N GLU A 106 12.90 9.02 2.26
CA GLU A 106 11.51 9.48 2.09
C GLU A 106 11.39 10.98 2.37
N ILE A 107 11.99 11.48 3.44
CA ILE A 107 12.00 12.91 3.79
C ILE A 107 12.77 13.71 2.73
N LEU A 108 13.96 13.25 2.35
CA LEU A 108 14.78 13.91 1.32
C LEU A 108 14.09 13.85 -0.04
N GLY A 109 13.47 12.73 -0.40
CA GLY A 109 12.67 12.58 -1.61
C GLY A 109 11.45 13.50 -1.64
N GLY A 110 10.69 13.57 -0.54
CA GLY A 110 9.54 14.47 -0.41
C GLY A 110 9.92 15.95 -0.47
N LEU A 111 10.99 16.35 0.22
CA LEU A 111 11.50 17.72 0.19
C LEU A 111 12.02 18.10 -1.21
N ALA A 112 12.79 17.20 -1.86
CA ALA A 112 13.30 17.42 -3.20
C ALA A 112 12.15 17.56 -4.22
N LEU A 113 11.10 16.74 -4.11
CA LEU A 113 9.90 16.87 -4.93
C LEU A 113 9.17 18.19 -4.69
N ALA A 114 9.00 18.60 -3.42
CA ALA A 114 8.36 19.87 -3.08
C ALA A 114 9.12 21.08 -3.63
N LEU A 115 10.45 21.09 -3.52
CA LEU A 115 11.31 22.13 -4.09
C LEU A 115 11.30 22.10 -5.63
N SER A 116 11.25 20.91 -6.23
CA SER A 116 11.18 20.75 -7.70
C SER A 116 9.87 21.32 -8.26
N PHE A 117 8.73 21.07 -7.61
CA PHE A 117 7.46 21.70 -7.99
C PHE A 117 7.47 23.21 -7.77
N HIS A 118 8.09 23.70 -6.69
CA HIS A 118 8.20 25.13 -6.46
C HIS A 118 9.03 25.86 -7.53
N HIS A 119 10.14 25.25 -7.98
CA HIS A 119 10.95 25.82 -9.05
C HIS A 119 10.25 25.74 -10.41
N CYS A 120 9.54 24.64 -10.69
CA CYS A 120 8.80 24.45 -11.94
C CYS A 120 7.56 25.37 -12.06
N CYS A 121 6.86 25.67 -10.96
CA CYS A 121 5.72 26.61 -10.95
C CYS A 121 6.13 28.09 -11.06
N LYS A 122 7.43 28.39 -11.09
CA LYS A 122 7.96 29.76 -11.18
C LYS A 122 8.41 30.13 -12.60
N GLU A 123 8.38 29.19 -13.54
CA GLU A 123 8.64 29.39 -14.98
C GLU A 123 7.32 29.37 -15.77
#